data_AF-A0A1J5KQB8-F1
#
_entry.id   AF-A0A1J5KQB8-F1
#
_cell.length_a   1.000
_cell.length_b   1.000
_cell.length_c   1.000
_cell.angle_alpha   90.00
_cell.angle_beta   90.00
_cell.angle_gamma   90.00
#
_symmetry.space_group_name_H-M   'P 1'
#
loop_
_entity.id
_entity.type
_entity.pdbx_description
1 polymer ?
#
loop_
_entity_poly.entity_id
_entity_poly.type
_entity_poly.pdbx_seq_one_letter_code
_entity_poly.pdbx_strand_id
1 'polypeptide(L)'
;MTSKELQDLHSRLVIKLWNNFFFFIPIEIFDLELLEETPFKDYKEILFNKLSVIDFEYGAFYYDPEIDNIRYVKKTKELNELTFELIEEKNKLKDYEFSFLIDKYFEQTECVLHISNWLNNNINCIQEITPSITGLFKIQLFLYKKHLNEIIKQFYPDRKKIAFNNHHTLRIIESNFETFQKPLNLSPLPKLNRNLKDNNKKEPTEIKAEQSPVEKTNKQKKVKKKPLVTEEEARKMILKSIFNIDE
;
A
#
# COMPACT_ATOMS: atom_id res chain seq x y z
N MET A 1 30.29 -4.05 8.17
CA MET A 1 29.55 -5.20 8.73
C MET A 1 30.15 -6.48 8.16
N THR A 2 30.08 -7.64 8.82
CA THR A 2 30.44 -8.90 8.14
C THR A 2 29.33 -9.33 7.17
N SER A 3 29.62 -10.16 6.17
CA SER A 3 28.59 -10.66 5.23
C SER A 3 27.46 -11.40 5.94
N LYS A 4 27.79 -12.11 7.03
CA LYS A 4 26.82 -12.86 7.83
C LYS A 4 25.89 -11.92 8.60
N GLU A 5 26.45 -10.90 9.23
CA GLU A 5 25.66 -9.87 9.92
C GLU A 5 24.67 -9.15 8.98
N LEU A 6 25.09 -8.80 7.75
CA LEU A 6 24.20 -8.13 6.78
C LEU A 6 23.06 -9.05 6.33
N GLN A 7 23.34 -10.35 6.16
CA GLN A 7 22.33 -11.36 5.86
C GLN A 7 21.35 -11.55 7.03
N ASP A 8 21.84 -11.58 8.26
CA ASP A 8 21.01 -11.70 9.46
C ASP A 8 20.11 -10.46 9.62
N LEU A 9 20.64 -9.26 9.35
CA LEU A 9 19.88 -8.02 9.31
C LEU A 9 18.76 -8.09 8.26
N HIS A 10 19.09 -8.47 7.03
CA HIS A 10 18.09 -8.64 5.97
C HIS A 10 17.01 -9.64 6.37
N SER A 11 17.41 -10.81 6.87
CA SER A 11 16.47 -11.87 7.28
C SER A 11 15.51 -11.39 8.36
N ARG A 12 16.01 -10.63 9.34
CA ARG A 12 15.18 -10.03 10.40
C ARG A 12 14.16 -9.02 9.86
N LEU A 13 14.56 -8.17 8.91
CA LEU A 13 13.64 -7.24 8.24
C LEU A 13 12.56 -7.98 7.46
N VAL A 14 12.93 -9.03 6.73
CA VAL A 14 12.00 -9.87 5.96
C VAL A 14 11.02 -10.61 6.87
N ILE A 15 11.49 -11.18 7.98
CA ILE A 15 10.63 -11.84 8.98
C ILE A 15 9.54 -10.87 9.46
N LYS A 16 9.92 -9.65 9.88
CA LYS A 16 8.95 -8.63 10.31
C LYS A 16 8.01 -8.20 9.18
N LEU A 17 8.52 -8.11 7.95
CA LEU A 17 7.72 -7.77 6.77
C LEU A 17 6.64 -8.82 6.50
N TRP A 18 6.95 -10.10 6.64
CA TRP A 18 6.03 -11.21 6.38
C TRP A 18 5.20 -11.65 7.60
N ASN A 19 5.56 -11.20 8.81
CA ASN A 19 4.82 -11.56 10.02
C ASN A 19 3.36 -11.10 9.94
N ASN A 20 2.43 -11.86 10.50
CA ASN A 20 0.99 -11.61 10.44
C ASN A 20 0.43 -11.52 9.01
N PHE A 21 1.01 -12.23 8.05
CA PHE A 21 0.54 -12.24 6.66
C PHE A 21 -0.58 -13.26 6.46
N PHE A 22 -1.74 -12.79 5.98
CA PHE A 22 -2.87 -13.64 5.61
C PHE A 22 -2.68 -14.20 4.21
N PHE A 23 -2.84 -15.50 4.05
CA PHE A 23 -2.70 -16.18 2.77
C PHE A 23 -3.71 -17.32 2.61
N PHE A 24 -3.95 -17.65 1.35
CA PHE A 24 -4.80 -18.76 0.93
C PHE A 24 -4.18 -19.36 -0.32
N ILE A 25 -3.99 -20.68 -0.34
CA ILE A 25 -3.43 -21.38 -1.49
C ILE A 25 -4.51 -22.33 -2.01
N PRO A 26 -5.15 -22.05 -3.16
CA PRO A 26 -6.06 -23.00 -3.78
C PRO A 26 -5.28 -24.26 -4.16
N ILE A 27 -5.79 -25.45 -3.88
CA ILE A 27 -5.12 -26.68 -4.33
C ILE A 27 -5.25 -26.82 -5.86
N GLU A 28 -6.28 -26.20 -6.44
CA GLU A 28 -6.65 -26.31 -7.86
C GLU A 28 -5.64 -25.63 -8.79
N ILE A 29 -4.74 -24.79 -8.26
CA ILE A 29 -3.65 -24.22 -9.05
C ILE A 29 -2.46 -25.18 -9.22
N PHE A 30 -2.45 -26.33 -8.53
CA PHE A 30 -1.41 -27.34 -8.63
C PHE A 30 -1.88 -28.55 -9.42
N ASP A 31 -0.96 -29.11 -10.20
CA ASP A 31 -1.09 -30.49 -10.68
C ASP A 31 -0.90 -31.42 -9.47
N LEU A 32 -1.95 -32.17 -9.14
CA LEU A 32 -1.95 -33.05 -7.99
C LEU A 32 -0.92 -34.16 -8.11
N GLU A 33 -0.60 -34.62 -9.32
CA GLU A 33 0.40 -35.67 -9.52
C GLU A 33 1.80 -35.14 -9.19
N LEU A 34 2.12 -33.92 -9.65
CA LEU A 34 3.38 -33.26 -9.32
C LEU A 34 3.47 -32.91 -7.83
N LEU A 35 2.36 -32.51 -7.20
CA LEU A 35 2.35 -32.15 -5.78
C LEU A 35 2.76 -33.35 -4.91
N GLU A 36 2.33 -34.56 -5.26
CA GLU A 36 2.66 -35.79 -4.54
C GLU A 36 4.15 -36.18 -4.64
N GLU A 37 4.89 -35.61 -5.60
CA GLU A 37 6.34 -35.78 -5.75
C GLU A 37 7.16 -34.70 -5.00
N THR A 38 6.50 -33.69 -4.44
CA THR A 38 7.17 -32.58 -3.74
C THR A 38 7.12 -32.74 -2.22
N PRO A 39 8.03 -32.06 -1.48
CA PRO A 39 7.94 -31.96 -0.02
C PRO A 39 6.61 -31.33 0.48
N PHE A 40 5.84 -30.67 -0.39
CA PHE A 40 4.56 -30.06 -0.02
C PHE A 40 3.44 -31.07 0.21
N LYS A 41 3.61 -32.32 -0.23
CA LYS A 41 2.66 -33.41 0.03
C LYS A 41 2.29 -33.54 1.51
N ASP A 42 3.29 -33.49 2.39
CA ASP A 42 3.10 -33.67 3.83
C ASP A 42 2.38 -32.47 4.47
N TYR A 43 2.33 -31.34 3.78
CA TYR A 43 1.70 -30.11 4.23
C TYR A 43 0.35 -29.85 3.55
N LYS A 44 -0.15 -30.81 2.76
CA LYS A 44 -1.34 -30.62 1.91
C LYS A 44 -2.57 -30.19 2.71
N GLU A 45 -2.78 -30.80 3.87
CA GLU A 45 -3.91 -30.49 4.74
C GLU A 45 -3.78 -29.12 5.41
N ILE A 46 -2.55 -28.66 5.63
CA ILE A 46 -2.19 -27.45 6.38
C ILE A 46 -2.12 -26.21 5.47
N LEU A 47 -1.63 -26.37 4.25
CA LEU A 47 -1.34 -25.23 3.35
C LEU A 47 -2.47 -24.90 2.38
N PHE A 48 -3.26 -25.88 1.94
CA PHE A 48 -4.20 -25.67 0.84
C PHE A 48 -5.65 -25.51 1.29
N ASN A 49 -6.42 -24.77 0.49
CA ASN A 49 -7.86 -24.58 0.60
C ASN A 49 -8.35 -24.04 1.96
N LYS A 50 -7.45 -23.45 2.76
CA LYS A 50 -7.77 -22.82 4.04
C LYS A 50 -7.10 -21.47 4.18
N LEU A 51 -7.85 -20.51 4.71
CA LEU A 51 -7.30 -19.22 5.08
C LEU A 51 -6.34 -19.41 6.25
N SER A 52 -5.12 -18.93 6.09
CA SER A 52 -4.04 -19.13 7.04
C SER A 52 -3.29 -17.83 7.31
N VAL A 53 -2.59 -17.79 8.42
CA VAL A 53 -1.75 -16.67 8.86
C VAL A 53 -0.32 -17.16 9.00
N ILE A 54 0.64 -16.40 8.49
CA ILE A 54 2.07 -16.59 8.76
C ILE A 54 2.43 -15.80 10.01
N ASP A 55 2.98 -16.49 11.00
CA ASP A 55 3.59 -15.90 12.17
C ASP A 55 4.98 -16.54 12.36
N PHE A 56 6.03 -15.74 12.46
CA PHE A 56 7.38 -16.32 12.57
C PHE A 56 7.70 -16.88 13.95
N GLU A 57 6.87 -16.61 14.96
CA GLU A 57 6.99 -17.21 16.29
C GLU A 57 6.30 -18.60 16.32
N TYR A 58 5.14 -18.73 15.68
CA TYR A 58 4.29 -19.94 15.74
C TYR A 58 4.26 -20.76 14.44
N GLY A 59 4.85 -20.27 13.36
CA GLY A 59 4.73 -20.83 12.02
C GLY A 59 3.44 -20.41 11.30
N ALA A 60 3.04 -21.18 10.29
CA ALA A 60 1.76 -20.99 9.62
C ALA A 60 0.65 -21.76 10.36
N PHE A 61 -0.48 -21.10 10.60
CA PHE A 61 -1.66 -21.71 11.22
C PHE A 61 -2.95 -21.19 10.59
N TYR A 62 -4.06 -21.91 10.81
CA TYR A 62 -5.35 -21.51 10.28
C TYR A 62 -5.87 -20.25 10.94
N TYR A 63 -6.45 -19.39 10.13
CA TYR A 63 -7.09 -18.17 10.62
C TYR A 63 -8.27 -18.50 11.56
N ASP A 64 -8.24 -17.89 12.73
CA ASP A 64 -9.33 -17.88 13.70
C ASP A 64 -9.95 -16.49 13.76
N PRO A 65 -11.23 -16.31 13.36
CA PRO A 65 -11.88 -15.01 13.39
C PRO A 65 -12.04 -14.40 14.79
N GLU A 66 -12.06 -15.19 15.86
CA GLU A 66 -12.17 -14.66 17.23
C GLU A 66 -10.86 -14.04 17.70
N ILE A 67 -9.72 -14.57 17.22
CA ILE A 67 -8.39 -14.20 17.69
C ILE A 67 -7.69 -13.25 16.70
N ASP A 68 -7.79 -13.54 15.40
CA ASP A 68 -6.90 -12.97 14.38
C ASP A 68 -7.45 -11.72 13.70
N ASN A 69 -8.74 -11.41 13.91
CA ASN A 69 -9.40 -10.24 13.30
C ASN A 69 -8.73 -8.90 13.63
N ILE A 70 -7.92 -8.81 14.69
CA ILE A 70 -7.25 -7.57 15.09
C ILE A 70 -5.77 -7.51 14.66
N ARG A 71 -5.23 -8.54 14.00
CA ARG A 71 -3.78 -8.60 13.68
C ARG A 71 -3.30 -7.46 12.80
N TYR A 72 -4.13 -6.93 11.89
CA TYR A 72 -3.75 -5.81 11.02
C TYR A 72 -3.54 -4.49 11.78
N VAL A 73 -4.12 -4.33 12.97
CA VAL A 73 -3.88 -3.14 13.82
C VAL A 73 -2.40 -3.07 14.19
N LYS A 74 -1.81 -4.22 14.56
CA LYS A 74 -0.37 -4.33 14.84
C LYS A 74 0.45 -4.12 13.57
N LYS A 75 0.00 -4.68 12.44
CA LYS A 75 0.75 -4.63 11.18
C LYS A 75 1.07 -3.22 10.68
N THR A 76 0.14 -2.28 10.84
CA THR A 76 0.37 -0.88 10.45
C THR A 76 1.56 -0.28 11.20
N LYS A 77 1.66 -0.56 12.51
CA LYS A 77 2.77 -0.11 13.35
C LYS A 77 4.08 -0.79 12.94
N GLU A 78 4.06 -2.11 12.75
CA GLU A 78 5.24 -2.90 12.35
C GLU A 78 5.86 -2.42 11.02
N LEU A 79 5.03 -2.12 10.02
CA LEU A 79 5.50 -1.61 8.72
C LEU A 79 6.15 -0.22 8.86
N ASN A 80 5.56 0.66 9.67
CA ASN A 80 6.17 1.97 9.94
C ASN A 80 7.51 1.82 10.67
N GLU A 81 7.58 0.95 11.68
CA GLU A 81 8.82 0.67 12.42
C GLU A 81 9.92 0.15 11.50
N LEU A 82 9.59 -0.70 10.52
CA LEU A 82 10.54 -1.16 9.51
C LEU A 82 11.12 0.00 8.68
N THR A 83 10.31 0.99 8.33
CA THR A 83 10.79 2.18 7.60
C THR A 83 11.77 2.98 8.46
N PHE A 84 11.48 3.18 9.75
CA PHE A 84 12.42 3.85 10.66
C PHE A 84 13.71 3.05 10.85
N GLU A 85 13.61 1.73 11.00
CA GLU A 85 14.76 0.85 11.14
C GLU A 85 15.68 0.96 9.92
N LEU A 86 15.13 0.96 8.71
CA LEU A 86 15.91 1.16 7.47
C LEU A 86 16.59 2.53 7.42
N ILE A 87 15.94 3.60 7.92
CA ILE A 87 16.55 4.93 8.02
C ILE A 87 17.74 4.91 8.99
N GLU A 88 17.61 4.24 10.13
CA GLU A 88 18.71 4.10 11.08
C GLU A 88 19.87 3.30 10.49
N GLU A 89 19.60 2.18 9.83
CA GLU A 89 20.63 1.35 9.22
C GLU A 89 21.36 2.08 8.08
N LYS A 90 20.66 2.95 7.34
CA LYS A 90 21.28 3.83 6.35
C LYS A 90 22.40 4.70 6.94
N ASN A 91 22.26 5.13 8.18
CA ASN A 91 23.26 5.97 8.85
C ASN A 91 24.42 5.15 9.45
N LYS A 92 24.23 3.85 9.67
CA LYS A 92 25.22 2.96 10.30
C LYS A 92 26.08 2.22 9.27
N LEU A 93 25.48 1.84 8.13
CA LEU A 93 26.10 1.03 7.10
C LEU A 93 26.86 1.89 6.08
N LYS A 94 27.82 1.26 5.39
CA LYS A 94 28.45 1.88 4.21
C LYS A 94 27.42 1.98 3.08
N ASP A 95 27.56 2.99 2.22
CA ASP A 95 26.61 3.24 1.11
C ASP A 95 26.32 2.00 0.26
N TYR A 96 27.33 1.20 -0.08
CA TYR A 96 27.14 -0.02 -0.87
C TYR A 96 26.46 -1.14 -0.08
N GLU A 97 26.73 -1.27 1.22
CA GLU A 97 26.09 -2.27 2.10
C GLU A 97 24.60 -1.93 2.24
N PHE A 98 24.29 -0.66 2.49
CA PHE A 98 22.91 -0.19 2.57
C PHE A 98 22.18 -0.31 1.24
N SER A 99 22.81 0.08 0.12
CA SER A 99 22.20 -0.03 -1.21
C SER A 99 21.82 -1.48 -1.54
N PHE A 100 22.71 -2.43 -1.25
CA PHE A 100 22.41 -3.85 -1.41
C PHE A 100 21.26 -4.31 -0.50
N LEU A 101 21.28 -3.92 0.78
CA LEU A 101 20.24 -4.26 1.74
C LEU A 101 18.86 -3.73 1.33
N ILE A 102 18.77 -2.45 0.95
CA ILE A 102 17.50 -1.82 0.60
C ILE A 102 16.94 -2.39 -0.70
N ASP A 103 17.79 -2.72 -1.68
CA ASP A 103 17.34 -3.37 -2.92
C ASP A 103 16.76 -4.77 -2.64
N LYS A 104 17.40 -5.56 -1.77
CA LYS A 104 16.88 -6.88 -1.37
C LYS A 104 15.59 -6.79 -0.57
N TYR A 105 15.50 -5.83 0.35
CA TYR A 105 14.27 -5.58 1.07
C TYR A 105 13.13 -5.08 0.17
N PHE A 106 13.45 -4.24 -0.82
CA PHE A 106 12.51 -3.75 -1.82
C PHE A 106 11.94 -4.90 -2.66
N GLU A 107 12.79 -5.83 -3.13
CA GLU A 107 12.36 -7.05 -3.83
C GLU A 107 11.32 -7.84 -3.01
N GLN A 108 11.56 -7.99 -1.70
CA GLN A 108 10.63 -8.68 -0.80
C GLN A 108 9.33 -7.91 -0.59
N THR A 109 9.39 -6.59 -0.47
CA THR A 109 8.21 -5.73 -0.33
C THR A 109 7.33 -5.79 -1.58
N GLU A 110 7.93 -5.81 -2.77
CA GLU A 110 7.21 -6.02 -4.02
C GLU A 110 6.58 -7.41 -4.12
N CYS A 111 7.29 -8.45 -3.68
CA CYS A 111 6.76 -9.82 -3.64
C CYS A 111 5.50 -9.90 -2.77
N VAL A 112 5.56 -9.38 -1.54
CA VAL A 112 4.42 -9.39 -0.62
C VAL A 112 3.25 -8.57 -1.14
N LEU A 113 3.51 -7.42 -1.79
CA LEU A 113 2.47 -6.64 -2.45
C LEU A 113 1.83 -7.40 -3.61
N HIS A 114 2.64 -8.07 -4.44
CA HIS A 114 2.16 -8.87 -5.55
C HIS A 114 1.21 -9.97 -5.07
N ILE A 115 1.63 -10.74 -4.05
CA ILE A 115 0.82 -11.81 -3.45
C ILE A 115 -0.44 -11.23 -2.82
N SER A 116 -0.34 -10.12 -2.09
CA SER A 116 -1.52 -9.44 -1.51
C SER A 116 -2.53 -9.01 -2.56
N ASN A 117 -2.06 -8.49 -3.70
CA ASN A 117 -2.91 -8.10 -4.81
C ASN A 117 -3.56 -9.32 -5.47
N TRP A 118 -2.80 -10.40 -5.66
CA TRP A 118 -3.34 -11.65 -6.19
C TRP A 118 -4.42 -12.21 -5.27
N LEU A 119 -4.17 -12.31 -3.96
CA LEU A 119 -5.13 -12.80 -2.97
C LEU A 119 -6.41 -11.96 -2.96
N ASN A 120 -6.29 -10.63 -2.99
CA ASN A 120 -7.44 -9.73 -3.03
C ASN A 120 -8.28 -9.89 -4.31
N ASN A 121 -7.65 -10.16 -5.46
CA ASN A 121 -8.34 -10.32 -6.74
C ASN A 121 -8.92 -11.73 -6.93
N ASN A 122 -8.38 -12.72 -6.23
CA ASN A 122 -8.78 -14.12 -6.31
C ASN A 122 -9.46 -14.61 -5.01
N ILE A 123 -10.02 -13.67 -4.23
CA ILE A 123 -10.65 -13.99 -2.94
C ILE A 123 -11.85 -14.94 -3.09
N ASN A 124 -12.47 -14.96 -4.28
CA ASN A 124 -13.58 -15.87 -4.60
C ASN A 124 -13.17 -17.35 -4.63
N CYS A 125 -11.87 -17.66 -4.61
CA CYS A 125 -11.38 -19.03 -4.43
C CYS A 125 -11.63 -19.58 -3.02
N ILE A 126 -11.99 -18.72 -2.05
CA ILE A 126 -12.31 -19.11 -0.69
C ILE A 126 -13.80 -19.46 -0.61
N GLN A 127 -14.11 -20.71 -0.21
CA GLN A 127 -15.48 -21.23 -0.19
C GLN A 127 -16.41 -20.46 0.77
N GLU A 128 -15.91 -20.04 1.94
CA GLU A 128 -16.69 -19.35 2.98
C GLU A 128 -16.23 -17.90 3.16
N ILE A 129 -16.43 -17.09 2.12
CA ILE A 129 -16.05 -15.68 2.17
C ILE A 129 -17.02 -14.84 3.00
N THR A 130 -16.51 -14.22 4.06
CA THR A 130 -17.27 -13.25 4.86
C THR A 130 -16.87 -11.81 4.51
N PRO A 131 -17.70 -10.80 4.83
CA PRO A 131 -17.31 -9.39 4.72
C PRO A 131 -16.03 -9.07 5.51
N SER A 132 -15.83 -9.71 6.65
CA SER A 132 -14.62 -9.57 7.46
C SER A 132 -13.38 -10.07 6.72
N ILE A 133 -13.43 -11.28 6.14
CA ILE A 133 -12.33 -11.82 5.31
C ILE A 133 -12.04 -10.92 4.11
N THR A 134 -13.10 -10.43 3.45
CA THR A 134 -12.95 -9.45 2.36
C THR A 134 -12.27 -8.17 2.82
N GLY A 135 -12.63 -7.67 4.00
CA GLY A 135 -11.99 -6.53 4.65
C GLY A 135 -10.51 -6.78 4.94
N LEU A 136 -10.18 -7.96 5.47
CA LEU A 136 -8.79 -8.36 5.80
C LEU A 136 -7.87 -8.25 4.59
N PHE A 137 -8.23 -8.86 3.45
CA PHE A 137 -7.40 -8.81 2.24
C PHE A 137 -7.27 -7.41 1.66
N LYS A 138 -8.34 -6.60 1.70
CA LYS A 138 -8.30 -5.20 1.26
C LYS A 138 -7.38 -4.35 2.13
N ILE A 139 -7.46 -4.50 3.45
CA ILE A 139 -6.59 -3.81 4.40
C ILE A 139 -5.14 -4.25 4.20
N GLN A 140 -4.89 -5.56 4.08
CA GLN A 140 -3.55 -6.10 3.82
C GLN A 140 -2.93 -5.50 2.56
N LEU A 141 -3.67 -5.52 1.44
CA LEU A 141 -3.24 -4.91 0.18
C LEU A 141 -2.95 -3.42 0.34
N PHE A 142 -3.83 -2.68 1.02
CA PHE A 142 -3.64 -1.26 1.27
C PHE A 142 -2.37 -0.97 2.08
N LEU A 143 -2.13 -1.71 3.15
CA LEU A 143 -0.98 -1.53 4.03
C LEU A 143 0.34 -1.79 3.30
N TYR A 144 0.47 -2.90 2.58
CA TYR A 144 1.69 -3.19 1.81
C TYR A 144 1.90 -2.21 0.66
N LYS A 145 0.82 -1.76 0.00
CA LYS A 145 0.93 -0.74 -1.05
C LYS A 145 1.41 0.58 -0.47
N LYS A 146 0.88 0.99 0.69
CA LYS A 146 1.31 2.19 1.40
C LYS A 146 2.79 2.09 1.77
N HIS A 147 3.19 0.97 2.37
CA HIS A 147 4.57 0.71 2.77
C HIS A 147 5.55 0.77 1.60
N LEU A 148 5.26 0.08 0.48
CA LEU A 148 6.10 0.15 -0.72
C LEU A 148 6.26 1.59 -1.23
N ASN A 149 5.18 2.38 -1.24
CA ASN A 149 5.25 3.78 -1.65
C ASN A 149 6.12 4.62 -0.71
N GLU A 150 6.10 4.35 0.60
CA GLU A 150 6.96 5.00 1.57
C GLU A 150 8.44 4.65 1.35
N ILE A 151 8.75 3.37 1.12
CA ILE A 151 10.09 2.92 0.76
C ILE A 151 10.60 3.62 -0.52
N ILE A 152 9.78 3.66 -1.58
CA ILE A 152 10.13 4.36 -2.83
C ILE A 152 10.40 5.85 -2.57
N LYS A 153 9.50 6.51 -1.83
CA LYS A 153 9.63 7.94 -1.53
C LYS A 153 10.90 8.24 -0.73
N GLN A 154 11.25 7.39 0.23
CA GLN A 154 12.34 7.63 1.16
C GLN A 154 13.72 7.26 0.59
N PHE A 155 13.81 6.15 -0.14
CA PHE A 155 15.09 5.57 -0.55
C PHE A 155 15.36 5.65 -2.06
N TYR A 156 14.33 5.91 -2.87
CA TYR A 156 14.42 6.01 -4.33
C TYR A 156 13.81 7.33 -4.87
N PRO A 157 14.32 8.51 -4.44
CA PRO A 157 13.79 9.80 -4.88
C PRO A 157 13.96 10.01 -6.39
N ASP A 158 15.03 9.44 -6.97
CA ASP A 158 15.17 9.28 -8.40
C ASP A 158 14.66 7.90 -8.82
N ARG A 159 13.50 7.87 -9.49
CA ARG A 159 12.86 6.61 -9.93
C ARG A 159 13.71 5.80 -10.89
N LYS A 160 14.73 6.38 -11.52
CA LYS A 160 15.67 5.66 -12.38
C LYS A 160 16.61 4.74 -11.60
N LYS A 161 16.73 4.95 -10.28
CA LYS A 161 17.58 4.15 -9.38
C LYS A 161 16.83 3.00 -8.70
N ILE A 162 15.54 2.83 -8.98
CA ILE A 162 14.78 1.68 -8.47
C ILE A 162 15.37 0.42 -9.10
N ALA A 163 15.83 -0.52 -8.27
CA ALA A 163 16.27 -1.81 -8.73
C ALA A 163 15.13 -2.50 -9.49
N PHE A 164 15.34 -2.79 -10.78
CA PHE A 164 14.39 -3.56 -11.56
C PHE A 164 14.56 -5.04 -11.18
N ASN A 165 13.57 -5.62 -10.52
CA ASN A 165 13.54 -7.05 -10.24
C ASN A 165 13.05 -7.86 -11.46
N ASN A 166 13.31 -9.16 -11.44
CA ASN A 166 12.96 -10.08 -12.53
C ASN A 166 11.45 -10.15 -12.86
N HIS A 167 10.57 -9.68 -11.97
CA HIS A 167 9.13 -9.51 -12.26
C HIS A 167 8.84 -8.41 -13.30
N HIS A 168 9.87 -7.62 -13.63
CA HIS A 168 9.89 -6.62 -14.67
C HIS A 168 10.83 -7.00 -15.82
N THR A 169 11.02 -8.29 -16.11
CA THR A 169 11.89 -8.78 -17.21
C THR A 169 11.65 -8.01 -18.52
N LEU A 170 10.39 -7.74 -18.88
CA LEU A 170 10.06 -6.96 -20.08
C LEU A 170 10.58 -5.52 -20.03
N ARG A 171 10.54 -4.85 -18.86
CA ARG A 171 11.12 -3.51 -18.70
C ARG A 171 12.64 -3.53 -18.64
N ILE A 172 13.25 -4.59 -18.09
CA ILE A 172 14.70 -4.78 -18.09
C ILE A 172 15.20 -4.97 -19.53
N ILE A 173 14.47 -5.75 -20.34
CA ILE A 173 14.72 -5.91 -21.76
C ILE A 173 14.54 -4.56 -22.50
N GLU A 174 13.44 -3.85 -22.24
CA GLU A 174 13.18 -2.54 -22.84
C GLU A 174 14.25 -1.50 -22.49
N SER A 175 14.77 -1.50 -21.25
CA SER A 175 15.73 -0.49 -20.78
C SER A 175 17.18 -0.80 -21.09
N ASN A 176 17.57 -2.08 -21.20
CA ASN A 176 18.96 -2.49 -21.43
C ASN A 176 19.22 -3.03 -22.83
N PHE A 177 18.17 -3.30 -23.63
CA PHE A 177 18.31 -3.86 -24.96
C PHE A 177 17.36 -3.19 -25.96
N GLU A 178 17.64 -1.93 -26.29
CA GLU A 178 16.91 -1.15 -27.31
C GLU A 178 16.78 -1.92 -28.66
N THR A 179 17.74 -2.79 -28.97
CA THR A 179 17.77 -3.61 -30.18
C THR A 179 16.64 -4.67 -30.24
N PHE A 180 16.13 -5.14 -29.11
CA PHE A 180 15.05 -6.15 -29.06
C PHE A 180 13.63 -5.55 -29.09
N GLN A 181 13.49 -4.22 -29.12
CA GLN A 181 12.17 -3.58 -29.19
C GLN A 181 11.50 -3.74 -30.57
N LYS A 182 12.30 -3.89 -31.65
CA LYS A 182 11.78 -4.00 -33.03
C LYS A 182 11.23 -5.39 -33.40
N PRO A 183 11.83 -6.52 -32.97
CA PRO A 183 11.34 -7.85 -33.37
C PRO A 183 10.14 -8.36 -32.54
N LEU A 184 9.94 -7.86 -31.32
CA LEU A 184 9.10 -8.55 -30.34
C LEU A 184 7.61 -8.21 -30.38
N ASN A 185 7.14 -7.19 -31.12
CA ASN A 185 5.72 -6.79 -31.20
C ASN A 185 4.96 -6.97 -29.86
N LEU A 186 5.60 -6.58 -28.75
CA LEU A 186 4.97 -6.66 -27.45
C LEU A 186 3.86 -5.62 -27.46
N SER A 187 2.62 -6.09 -27.60
CA SER A 187 1.46 -5.24 -27.38
C SER A 187 1.66 -4.56 -26.03
N PRO A 188 1.51 -3.24 -25.92
CA PRO A 188 1.77 -2.53 -24.69
C PRO A 188 0.92 -3.19 -23.59
N LEU A 189 1.59 -3.74 -22.57
CA LEU A 189 0.93 -4.25 -21.37
C LEU A 189 -0.13 -3.23 -20.94
N PRO A 190 -1.29 -3.68 -20.44
CA PRO A 190 -2.33 -2.77 -19.94
C PRO A 190 -1.64 -1.78 -19.02
N LYS A 191 -1.57 -0.52 -19.45
CA LYS A 191 -1.04 0.55 -18.62
C LYS A 191 -1.84 0.46 -17.35
N LEU A 192 -1.18 0.09 -16.25
CA LEU A 192 -1.77 0.16 -14.93
C LEU A 192 -2.36 1.57 -14.84
N ASN A 193 -3.69 1.67 -14.84
CA ASN A 193 -4.40 2.94 -14.95
C ASN A 193 -4.02 3.79 -13.73
N ARG A 194 -2.98 4.60 -13.88
CA ARG A 194 -2.71 5.74 -13.01
C ARG A 194 -3.72 6.80 -13.37
N ASN A 195 -4.93 6.65 -12.84
CA ASN A 195 -5.78 7.81 -12.61
C ASN A 195 -5.22 8.57 -11.41
N LEU A 196 -4.09 9.23 -11.64
CA LEU A 196 -3.69 10.46 -10.96
C LEU A 196 -3.73 11.52 -12.05
N LYS A 197 -4.94 11.85 -12.52
CA LYS A 197 -5.14 13.06 -13.28
C LYS A 197 -5.36 14.18 -12.28
N ASP A 198 -4.36 15.05 -12.21
CA ASP A 198 -4.51 16.46 -11.88
C ASP A 198 -5.73 17.01 -12.60
N ASN A 199 -6.75 17.38 -11.83
CA ASN A 199 -7.84 18.21 -12.32
C ASN A 199 -7.50 19.68 -12.02
N ASN A 200 -6.97 20.32 -13.07
CA ASN A 200 -7.28 21.68 -13.51
C ASN A 200 -6.89 22.85 -12.57
N LYS A 201 -5.70 23.41 -12.83
CA LYS A 201 -5.57 24.87 -13.00
C LYS A 201 -6.35 25.29 -14.25
N LYS A 202 -7.36 26.13 -14.08
CA LYS A 202 -7.85 27.05 -15.11
C LYS A 202 -7.82 28.44 -14.50
N GLU A 203 -6.83 29.23 -14.90
CA GLU A 203 -6.90 30.68 -14.84
C GLU A 203 -8.00 31.16 -15.82
N PRO A 204 -8.85 32.11 -15.42
CA PRO A 204 -9.61 32.92 -16.37
C PRO A 204 -8.86 34.22 -16.68
N THR A 205 -8.68 34.42 -17.97
CA THR A 205 -8.14 35.59 -18.67
C THR A 205 -8.89 36.89 -18.36
N GLU A 206 -8.14 37.99 -18.31
CA GLU A 206 -8.61 39.39 -18.25
C GLU A 206 -9.52 39.77 -19.43
N ILE A 207 -10.59 40.54 -19.17
CA ILE A 207 -11.21 41.41 -20.19
C ILE A 207 -11.59 42.76 -19.56
N LYS A 208 -11.17 43.82 -20.27
CA LYS A 208 -11.25 45.25 -19.96
C LYS A 208 -12.68 45.80 -19.93
N ALA A 209 -12.83 46.91 -19.20
CA ALA A 209 -14.00 47.78 -19.15
C ALA A 209 -14.15 48.61 -20.43
N GLU A 210 -15.40 48.82 -20.87
CA GLU A 210 -15.82 49.99 -21.64
C GLU A 210 -17.31 50.30 -21.36
N GLN A 211 -17.59 51.60 -21.29
CA GLN A 211 -18.80 52.24 -20.77
C GLN A 211 -19.90 52.36 -21.83
N SER A 212 -21.18 52.45 -21.43
CA SER A 212 -22.29 53.09 -22.18
C SER A 212 -23.61 53.11 -21.36
N PRO A 213 -24.57 54.03 -21.60
CA PRO A 213 -25.06 54.94 -20.56
C PRO A 213 -26.47 54.67 -19.99
N VAL A 214 -26.62 55.12 -18.73
CA VAL A 214 -27.75 55.76 -18.02
C VAL A 214 -29.16 55.66 -18.64
N GLU A 215 -30.08 54.95 -17.98
CA GLU A 215 -31.23 55.50 -17.22
C GLU A 215 -32.13 54.41 -16.61
N LYS A 216 -32.50 54.63 -15.32
CA LYS A 216 -33.79 54.32 -14.61
C LYS A 216 -34.26 52.85 -14.64
N THR A 217 -34.49 52.11 -13.56
CA THR A 217 -34.89 52.28 -12.15
C THR A 217 -34.50 50.93 -11.49
N ASN A 218 -34.19 50.72 -10.21
CA ASN A 218 -35.00 50.92 -9.02
C ASN A 218 -34.11 50.47 -7.83
N LYS A 219 -34.19 51.17 -6.69
CA LYS A 219 -33.27 51.01 -5.54
C LYS A 219 -33.50 49.71 -4.77
N GLN A 220 -32.47 48.88 -4.53
CA GLN A 220 -32.44 47.96 -3.38
C GLN A 220 -31.06 47.90 -2.71
N LYS A 221 -31.09 48.03 -1.38
CA LYS A 221 -29.98 48.26 -0.45
C LYS A 221 -29.18 46.97 -0.19
N LYS A 222 -27.85 47.08 -0.09
CA LYS A 222 -26.94 45.99 0.32
C LYS A 222 -27.21 45.58 1.78
N VAL A 223 -27.59 44.33 1.99
CA VAL A 223 -27.75 43.71 3.33
C VAL A 223 -26.39 43.19 3.80
N LYS A 224 -25.90 43.70 4.93
CA LYS A 224 -24.75 43.14 5.64
C LYS A 224 -25.21 41.86 6.37
N LYS A 225 -24.63 40.70 6.06
CA LYS A 225 -24.92 39.45 6.77
C LYS A 225 -24.31 39.53 8.18
N LYS A 226 -25.14 39.39 9.21
CA LYS A 226 -24.70 39.23 10.62
C LYS A 226 -24.35 37.76 10.89
N PRO A 227 -23.41 37.45 11.80
CA PRO A 227 -23.13 36.08 12.23
C PRO A 227 -24.38 35.45 12.87
N LEU A 228 -24.60 34.15 12.64
CA LEU A 228 -25.84 33.47 13.04
C LEU A 228 -25.85 32.99 14.50
N VAL A 229 -24.72 33.03 15.21
CA VAL A 229 -24.58 32.65 16.62
C VAL A 229 -23.51 33.54 17.25
N THR A 230 -23.75 34.03 18.47
CA THR A 230 -22.76 34.81 19.22
C THR A 230 -21.75 33.89 19.90
N GLU A 231 -20.55 34.39 20.15
CA GLU A 231 -19.45 33.61 20.73
C GLU A 231 -19.82 33.02 22.11
N GLU A 232 -20.67 33.70 22.87
CA GLU A 232 -21.18 33.24 24.16
C GLU A 232 -22.13 32.04 24.03
N GLU A 233 -22.99 32.03 23.02
CA GLU A 233 -23.91 30.91 22.74
C GLU A 233 -23.15 29.66 22.29
N ALA A 234 -22.11 29.83 21.47
CA ALA A 234 -21.24 28.72 21.06
C ALA A 234 -20.49 28.12 22.26
N ARG A 235 -20.01 28.97 23.18
CA ARG A 235 -19.30 28.53 24.39
C ARG A 235 -20.19 27.72 25.32
N LYS A 236 -21.43 28.18 25.56
CA LYS A 236 -22.41 27.42 26.37
C LYS A 236 -22.75 26.06 25.74
N MET A 237 -22.86 26.00 24.41
CA MET A 237 -23.14 24.73 23.71
C MET A 237 -22.00 23.71 23.84
N ILE A 238 -20.75 24.16 23.83
CA ILE A 238 -19.58 23.29 24.01
C ILE A 238 -19.48 22.81 25.46
N LEU A 239 -19.63 23.72 26.43
CA LEU A 239 -19.60 23.37 27.86
C LEU A 239 -20.66 22.35 28.22
N LYS A 240 -21.87 22.52 27.67
CA LYS A 240 -22.97 21.58 27.91
C LYS A 240 -22.79 20.24 27.20
N SER A 241 -22.40 20.24 25.91
CA SER A 241 -22.38 18.99 25.12
C SER A 241 -21.15 18.12 25.36
N ILE A 242 -20.01 18.72 25.73
CA ILE A 242 -18.75 17.99 25.92
C ILE A 242 -18.42 17.80 27.40
N PHE A 243 -18.71 18.79 28.24
CA PHE A 243 -18.29 18.80 29.65
C PHE A 243 -19.44 18.57 30.63
N ASN A 244 -20.69 18.58 30.16
CA ASN A 244 -21.90 18.37 30.97
C ASN A 244 -21.99 19.29 32.19
N ILE A 245 -21.48 20.52 32.05
CA ILE A 245 -21.53 21.58 33.06
C ILE A 245 -22.58 22.60 32.63
N ASP A 246 -23.53 22.90 33.51
CA ASP A 246 -24.54 23.94 33.29
C ASP A 246 -24.12 25.25 33.99
N GLU A 247 -23.71 26.26 33.20
CA GLU A 247 -23.52 27.67 33.59
C GLU A 247 -24.35 28.62 32.69
#